data_AF-A0A816HAF8-F1
#
_entry.id   AF-A0A816HAF8-F1
#
_cell.length_a   1.000
_cell.length_b   1.000
_cell.length_c   1.000
_cell.angle_alpha   90.00
_cell.angle_beta   90.00
_cell.angle_gamma   90.00
#
_symmetry.space_group_name_H-M   'P 1'
#
loop_
_entity.id
_entity.type
_entity.pdbx_description
1 polymer ?
#
loop_
_entity_poly.entity_id
_entity_poly.type
_entity_poly.pdbx_seq_one_letter_code
_entity_poly.pdbx_strand_id
1 'polypeptide(L)' 'MLILERLMISSDQFQVDVCNQCGLFGYNGWCQYCKSSSDVATIKIPYACKLLFQELQSMNIVPRISLKTQI' A
#
# COMPACT_ATOMS: atom_id res chain seq x y z
N MET A 1 19.27 5.79 10.67
CA MET A 1 19.18 4.69 9.69
C MET A 1 19.31 5.28 8.29
N LEU A 2 20.50 5.19 7.69
CA LEU A 2 20.83 5.89 6.43
C LEU A 2 20.02 5.37 5.22
N ILE A 3 19.79 4.06 5.17
CA ILE A 3 19.15 3.39 4.02
C ILE A 3 17.70 3.86 3.83
N LEU A 4 16.91 3.88 4.91
CA LEU A 4 15.50 4.28 4.84
C LEU A 4 15.34 5.77 4.52
N GLU A 5 16.27 6.61 5.00
CA GLU A 5 16.29 8.04 4.64
C GLU A 5 16.53 8.22 3.14
N ARG A 6 17.55 7.57 2.58
CA ARG A 6 17.91 7.75 1.17
C ARG A 6 17.00 7.04 0.17
N LEU A 7 16.56 5.81 0.47
CA LEU A 7 15.82 4.99 -0.50
C LEU A 7 14.29 5.11 -0.38
N MET A 8 13.77 5.73 0.68
CA MET A 8 12.32 5.88 0.86
C MET A 8 11.95 7.31 1.21
N ILE A 9 12.43 7.87 2.32
CA ILE A 9 11.97 9.19 2.80
C ILE A 9 12.31 10.31 1.79
N SER A 10 13.57 10.34 1.35
CA SER A 10 14.11 11.39 0.48
C SER A 10 14.12 11.02 -1.01
N SER A 11 13.71 9.79 -1.37
CA SER A 11 13.60 9.32 -2.75
C SER A 11 12.17 9.49 -3.26
N ASP A 12 11.24 8.68 -2.76
CA ASP A 12 9.92 8.52 -3.35
C ASP A 12 8.85 8.14 -2.31
N GLN A 13 8.86 8.78 -1.13
CA GLN A 13 7.86 8.53 -0.09
C GLN A 13 6.44 8.86 -0.58
N PHE A 14 5.54 7.89 -0.50
CA PHE A 14 4.13 8.04 -0.85
C PHE A 14 3.20 7.47 0.24
N GLN A 15 2.03 8.09 0.41
CA GLN A 15 0.98 7.60 1.30
C GLN A 15 -0.10 6.87 0.49
N VAL A 16 -0.37 5.63 0.85
CA VAL A 16 -1.37 4.80 0.19
C VAL A 16 -2.33 4.21 1.21
N ASP A 17 -3.59 4.11 0.81
CA ASP A 17 -4.62 3.43 1.59
C ASP A 17 -4.60 1.94 1.25
N VAL A 18 -4.51 1.09 2.26
CA VAL A 18 -4.51 -0.36 2.13
C VAL A 18 -5.65 -0.92 2.98
N CYS A 19 -6.41 -1.85 2.43
CA CYS A 19 -7.45 -2.53 3.18
C CYS A 19 -6.86 -3.71 3.98
N ASN A 20 -7.15 -3.79 5.28
CA ASN A 20 -6.71 -4.88 6.16
C ASN A 20 -7.37 -6.23 5.83
N GLN A 21 -8.56 -6.22 5.24
CA GLN A 21 -9.32 -7.43 4.90
C GLN A 21 -8.82 -8.07 3.59
N CYS A 22 -8.76 -7.30 2.50
CA CYS A 22 -8.39 -7.83 1.18
C CYS A 22 -6.91 -7.67 0.82
N GLY A 23 -6.17 -6.81 1.52
CA GLY A 23 -4.76 -6.53 1.28
C GLY A 23 -4.48 -5.76 -0.01
N LEU A 24 -5.51 -5.17 -0.63
CA LEU A 24 -5.42 -4.38 -1.86
C LEU A 24 -5.43 -2.88 -1.56
N PHE A 25 -4.95 -2.11 -2.53
CA PHE A 25 -4.99 -0.66 -2.45
C PHE A 25 -6.43 -0.13 -2.55
N GLY A 26 -6.74 0.81 -1.67
CA GLY A 26 -7.91 1.66 -1.72
C GLY A 26 -7.58 3.04 -2.29
N TYR A 27 -8.60 3.89 -2.32
CA TYR A 27 -8.45 5.30 -2.66
C TYR A 27 -9.32 6.13 -1.73
N ASN A 28 -8.71 7.14 -1.09
CA ASN A 28 -9.38 8.11 -0.24
C ASN A 28 -10.21 7.44 0.88
N GLY A 29 -9.59 6.50 1.60
CA GLY A 29 -10.23 5.77 2.70
C GLY A 29 -11.30 4.76 2.27
N TRP A 30 -11.43 4.46 0.97
CA TRP A 30 -12.43 3.54 0.44
C TRP A 30 -11.77 2.36 -0.30
N CYS A 31 -12.18 1.13 0.05
CA CYS A 31 -11.79 -0.06 -0.67
C CYS A 31 -12.81 -0.38 -1.78
N GLN A 32 -12.37 -0.32 -3.04
CA GLN A 32 -13.24 -0.64 -4.19
C GLN A 32 -13.66 -2.12 -4.25
N TYR A 33 -12.84 -3.02 -3.72
CA TYR A 33 -13.11 -4.46 -3.74
C TYR A 33 -14.09 -4.90 -2.65
N CYS A 34 -13.86 -4.44 -1.41
CA CYS A 34 -14.75 -4.75 -0.29
C CYS A 34 -15.98 -3.83 -0.22
N LYS A 35 -16.00 -2.73 -1.00
CA LYS A 35 -17.03 -1.69 -0.97
C LYS A 35 -17.29 -1.16 0.44
N SER A 36 -16.22 -0.97 1.20
CA SER A 36 -16.27 -0.51 2.58
C SER A 36 -15.08 0.40 2.90
N SER A 37 -15.28 1.26 3.91
CA SER A 37 -14.26 2.13 4.51
C SER A 37 -13.85 1.70 5.92
N SER A 38 -14.46 0.65 6.48
CA SER A 38 -14.28 0.26 7.89
C SER A 38 -12.85 -0.18 8.22
N ASP A 39 -12.21 -0.91 7.32
CA ASP A 39 -10.93 -1.59 7.55
C ASP A 39 -9.84 -1.08 6.60
N VAL A 40 -9.78 0.24 6.39
CA VAL A 40 -8.76 0.88 5.55
C VAL A 40 -7.74 1.60 6.43
N ALA A 41 -6.46 1.32 6.21
CA ALA A 41 -5.35 1.94 6.92
C ALA A 41 -4.42 2.65 5.92
N THR A 42 -4.00 3.87 6.25
CA THR A 42 -3.04 4.62 5.45
C THR A 42 -1.62 4.27 5.88
N ILE A 43 -0.79 3.81 4.94
CA ILE A 43 0.62 3.46 5.17
C ILE A 43 1.54 4.29 4.28
N LYS A 44 2.81 4.43 4.69
CA LYS A 44 3.86 5.05 3.89
C LYS A 44 4.68 3.98 3.20
N ILE A 45 4.80 4.06 1.88
CA ILE A 45 5.63 3.16 1.06
C ILE A 45 6.36 3.97 -0.02
N PRO A 46 7.46 3.45 -0.61
CA PRO A 46 8.02 4.00 -1.85
C PRO A 46 6.97 3.98 -2.98
N TYR A 47 6.86 5.06 -3.74
CA TYR A 47 5.97 5.16 -4.89
C TYR A 47 6.31 4.09 -5.94
N ALA A 48 7.58 3.77 -6.13
CA ALA A 48 8.02 2.71 -7.03
C ALA A 48 7.39 1.35 -6.65
N CYS A 49 7.23 1.05 -5.36
CA CYS A 49 6.60 -0.18 -4.89
C CYS A 49 5.09 -0.20 -5.18
N LYS A 50 4.41 0.96 -5.04
CA LYS A 50 3.00 1.10 -5.45
C LYS A 50 2.83 0.77 -6.94
N LEU A 51 3.68 1.33 -7.79
CA LEU A 51 3.62 1.11 -9.24
C LEU A 51 3.87 -0.37 -9.60
N LEU A 52 4.90 -0.98 -9.01
CA LEU A 52 5.20 -2.40 -9.19
C LEU A 52 3.98 -3.29 -8.89
N PHE A 53 3.25 -3.02 -7.81
CA PHE A 53 2.07 -3.81 -7.47
C PHE A 53 0.91 -3.62 -8.48
N GLN A 54 0.78 -2.44 -9.08
CA GLN A 54 -0.19 -2.19 -10.16
C GLN A 54 0.20 -2.90 -11.46
N GLU A 55 1.50 -2.92 -11.78
CA GLU A 55 2.04 -3.66 -12.93
C GLU A 55 1.84 -5.18 -12.76
N LEU A 56 2.15 -5.72 -11.57
CA LEU A 56 1.91 -7.13 -11.24
C LEU A 56 0.42 -7.50 -11.37
N GLN A 57 -0.49 -6.66 -10.87
CA GLN A 57 -1.93 -6.88 -11.01
C GLN A 57 -2.37 -6.91 -12.48
N SER A 58 -1.74 -6.09 -13.33
CA SER A 58 -1.99 -6.10 -14.78
C SER A 58 -1.54 -7.40 -15.46
N MET A 59 -0.56 -8.10 -14.86
CA MET A 59 -0.11 -9.43 -15.30
C MET A 59 -0.84 -10.59 -14.59
N ASN A 60 -1.98 -10.31 -13.95
CA ASN A 60 -2.76 -11.31 -13.19
C ASN A 60 -2.00 -11.90 -11.97
N ILE A 61 -1.03 -11.17 -11.42
CA ILE A 61 -0.36 -11.50 -10.17
C ILE A 61 -0.87 -10.52 -9.12
N VAL A 62 -1.60 -11.01 -8.11
CA VAL A 62 -2.25 -10.16 -7.10
C VAL A 62 -1.44 -10.15 -5.79
N PRO A 63 -0.56 -9.16 -5.56
CA PRO A 63 0.12 -9.01 -4.29
C PRO A 63 -0.88 -8.57 -3.21
N ARG A 64 -1.02 -9.35 -2.14
CA ARG A 64 -1.85 -9.02 -0.99
C ARG A 64 -1.00 -8.65 0.20
N ILE A 65 -1.22 -7.45 0.74
CA ILE A 65 -0.49 -6.91 1.88
C ILE A 65 -1.23 -7.32 3.16
N SER A 66 -0.51 -7.87 4.14
CA SER A 66 -1.03 -8.11 5.49
C SER A 66 -0.40 -7.09 6.44
N LEU A 67 -1.24 -6.26 7.05
CA LEU A 67 -0.80 -5.27 8.03
C LEU A 67 -0.87 -5.87 9.43
N LYS A 68 0.18 -5.62 10.22
CA LYS A 68 0.21 -5.93 11.65
C LYS A 68 0.45 -4.64 12.41
N THR A 69 -0.35 -4.40 13.43
CA THR A 69 -0.14 -3.29 14.37
C THR A 69 1.16 -3.56 15.12
N GLN A 70 2.15 -2.67 14.99
CA GLN A 70 3.31 -2.69 15.86
C GLN A 70 2.91 -2.05 17.20
N ILE A 71 3.02 -2.83 18.27
CA ILE A 71 2.89 -2.41 19.67
C ILE A 71 4.27 -1.97 20.15
#